data_AF-A0A3L7ZAC6-F1
#
_entry.id   AF-A0A3L7ZAC6-F1
#
_cell.length_a   1.000
_cell.length_b   1.000
_cell.length_c   1.000
_cell.angle_alpha   90.00
_cell.angle_beta   90.00
_cell.angle_gamma   90.00
#
_symmetry.space_group_name_H-M   'P 1'
#
loop_
_entity.id
_entity.type
_entity.pdbx_description
1 polymer ?
#
loop_
_entity_poly.entity_id
_entity_poly.type
_entity_poly.pdbx_seq_one_letter_code
_entity_poly.pdbx_strand_id
1 'polypeptide(L)' 'MYLSKNINMEIVRNEQEIWDLLNQCANAEETGSSKYPGMSYEQGIKAAIEWIIGDINDHPINE' A
#
# COMPACT_ATOMS: atom_id res chain seq x y z
N MET A 1 -26.34 13.72 -4.40
CA MET A 1 -25.45 14.78 -3.91
C MET A 1 -24.44 14.11 -3.00
N TYR A 2 -23.28 13.71 -3.52
CA TYR A 2 -22.23 13.14 -2.68
C TYR A 2 -21.47 14.32 -2.05
N LEU A 3 -21.61 14.48 -0.74
CA LEU A 3 -20.77 15.37 0.03
C LEU A 3 -19.33 14.87 -0.14
N SER A 4 -18.52 15.62 -0.89
CA SER A 4 -17.07 15.45 -0.90
C SER A 4 -16.59 15.73 0.51
N LYS A 5 -16.49 14.66 1.31
CA LYS A 5 -15.78 14.71 2.59
C LYS A 5 -14.34 15.05 2.19
N ASN A 6 -13.86 16.24 2.57
CA ASN A 6 -12.43 16.52 2.52
C ASN A 6 -11.79 15.57 3.54
N ILE A 7 -11.45 14.36 3.09
CA ILE A 7 -10.67 13.42 3.87
C ILE A 7 -9.26 13.99 3.78
N ASN A 8 -8.81 14.65 4.85
CA ASN A 8 -7.39 14.90 5.03
C ASN A 8 -6.74 13.53 5.19
N MET A 9 -6.23 12.98 4.07
CA MET A 9 -5.39 11.79 4.09
C MET A 9 -4.04 12.23 4.63
N GLU A 10 -3.85 12.08 5.94
CA GLU A 10 -2.55 12.28 6.57
C GLU A 10 -1.69 11.04 6.30
N ILE A 11 -0.51 11.28 5.72
CA ILE A 11 0.49 10.24 5.57
C ILE A 11 1.12 10.04 6.94
N VAL A 12 0.92 8.86 7.53
CA VAL A 12 1.45 8.53 8.86
C VAL A 12 2.75 7.74 8.80
N ARG A 13 3.11 7.23 7.61
CA ARG A 13 4.38 6.53 7.35
C ARG A 13 5.44 7.53 6.94
N ASN A 14 6.65 7.33 7.44
CA ASN A 14 7.77 8.17 7.08
C ASN A 14 8.31 7.83 5.68
N GLU A 15 9.14 8.71 5.13
CA GLU A 15 9.69 8.55 3.79
C GLU A 15 10.47 7.23 3.61
N GLN A 16 11.24 6.81 4.61
CA GLN A 16 12.00 5.55 4.56
C GLN A 16 11.08 4.34 4.46
N GLU A 17 9.99 4.31 5.24
CA GLU A 17 9.00 3.23 5.19
C GLU A 17 8.35 3.11 3.81
N ILE A 18 8.07 4.25 3.17
CA ILE A 18 7.49 4.28 1.82
C ILE A 18 8.51 3.79 0.79
N TRP A 19 9.77 4.22 0.88
CA TRP A 19 10.83 3.73 0.00
C TRP A 19 11.08 2.23 0.16
N ASP A 20 11.04 1.72 1.39
CA ASP A 20 11.19 0.30 1.66
C ASP A 20 10.06 -0.51 1.05
N LEU A 21 8.81 -0.01 1.09
CA LEU A 21 7.69 -0.64 0.40
C LEU A 21 7.89 -0.65 -1.13
N LEU A 22 8.34 0.46 -1.72
CA LEU A 22 8.61 0.54 -3.17
C LEU A 22 9.73 -0.44 -3.60
N ASN A 23 10.79 -0.55 -2.80
CA ASN A 23 11.87 -1.51 -3.05
C ASN A 23 11.36 -2.96 -2.98
N GLN A 24 10.45 -3.25 -2.05
CA GLN A 24 9.80 -4.56 -1.96
C GLN A 24 8.92 -4.85 -3.18
N CYS A 25 8.18 -3.87 -3.70
CA CYS A 25 7.43 -4.02 -4.95
C CYS A 25 8.36 -4.38 -6.12
N ALA A 26 9.45 -3.64 -6.29
CA ALA A 26 10.42 -3.89 -7.36
C ALA A 26 11.03 -5.31 -7.28
N ASN A 27 11.41 -5.74 -6.07
CA ASN A 27 11.91 -7.10 -5.85
C ASN A 27 10.84 -8.17 -6.15
N ALA A 28 9.58 -7.93 -5.81
CA ALA A 28 8.48 -8.85 -6.07
C ALA A 28 8.17 -8.96 -7.58
N GLU A 29 8.28 -7.85 -8.32
CA GLU A 29 8.15 -7.83 -9.79
C GLU A 29 9.25 -8.66 -10.47
N GLU A 30 10.51 -8.52 -10.02
CA GLU A 30 11.64 -9.26 -10.61
C GLU A 30 11.61 -10.76 -10.27
N THR A 31 11.19 -11.13 -9.07
CA THR A 31 11.18 -12.51 -8.59
C THR A 31 9.87 -13.26 -8.88
N GLY A 32 8.82 -12.55 -9.27
CA GLY A 32 7.46 -13.08 -9.40
C GLY A 32 6.80 -13.45 -8.07
N SER A 33 7.38 -13.04 -6.95
CA SER A 33 6.95 -13.39 -5.59
C SER A 33 5.81 -12.48 -5.12
N SER A 34 4.60 -12.65 -5.67
CA SER A 34 3.42 -12.00 -5.10
C SER A 34 2.93 -12.79 -3.88
N LYS A 35 2.95 -12.15 -2.70
CA LYS A 35 2.42 -12.72 -1.45
C LYS A 35 0.90 -12.91 -1.47
N TYR A 36 0.21 -12.28 -2.42
CA TYR A 36 -1.24 -12.34 -2.58
C TYR A 36 -1.60 -12.95 -3.94
N PRO A 37 -1.50 -14.28 -4.10
CA PRO A 37 -2.01 -14.95 -5.29
C PRO A 37 -3.51 -14.68 -5.43
N GLY A 38 -3.90 -13.97 -6.50
CA GLY A 38 -5.29 -13.62 -6.79
C GLY A 38 -5.71 -12.18 -6.44
N MET A 39 -4.80 -11.34 -5.94
CA MET A 39 -5.08 -9.91 -5.76
C MET A 39 -5.01 -9.18 -7.12
N SER A 40 -6.03 -8.36 -7.43
CA SER A 40 -5.99 -7.48 -8.60
C SER A 40 -5.05 -6.29 -8.37
N TYR A 41 -4.62 -5.65 -9.45
CA TYR A 41 -3.80 -4.44 -9.38
C TYR A 41 -4.43 -3.34 -8.52
N GLU A 42 -5.75 -3.14 -8.66
CA GLU A 42 -6.52 -2.14 -7.91
C GLU A 42 -6.59 -2.46 -6.40
N GLN A 43 -6.68 -3.75 -6.06
CA GLN A 43 -6.65 -4.18 -4.66
C GLN A 43 -5.26 -3.92 -4.03
N GLY A 44 -4.18 -4.09 -4.79
CA GLY A 44 -2.83 -3.76 -4.34
C GLY A 44 -2.63 -2.27 -4.12
N ILE A 45 -3.11 -1.42 -5.04
CA ILE A 45 -3.08 0.04 -4.86
C ILE A 45 -3.86 0.44 -3.60
N LYS A 46 -5.04 -0.13 -3.41
CA LYS A 46 -5.89 0.17 -2.25
C LYS A 46 -5.17 -0.19 -0.94
N ALA A 47 -4.60 -1.39 -0.85
CA ALA A 47 -3.87 -1.82 0.34
C ALA A 47 -2.65 -0.92 0.64
N ALA A 48 -1.90 -0.52 -0.39
CA ALA A 48 -0.79 0.41 -0.24
C ALA A 48 -1.24 1.78 0.30
N ILE A 49 -2.32 2.35 -0.25
CA ILE A 49 -2.86 3.64 0.21
C ILE A 49 -3.37 3.55 1.64
N GLU A 50 -4.16 2.52 1.96
CA GLU A 50 -4.69 2.30 3.32
C GLU A 50 -3.56 2.13 4.35
N TRP A 51 -2.44 1.51 3.96
CA TRP A 51 -1.27 1.37 4.84
C TRP A 51 -0.50 2.68 5.03
N ILE A 52 -0.31 3.46 3.97
CA ILE A 52 0.37 4.77 3.99
C ILE A 52 -0.36 5.77 4.90
N ILE A 53 -1.70 5.73 4.89
CA ILE A 53 -2.53 6.60 5.74
C ILE A 53 -2.81 6.01 7.12
N GLY A 54 -2.34 4.78 7.40
CA GLY A 54 -2.51 4.12 8.70
C GLY A 54 -3.91 3.60 8.99
N ASP A 55 -4.76 3.46 7.96
CA ASP A 55 -6.08 2.83 8.08
C ASP A 55 -5.93 1.31 8.31
N ILE A 56 -4.84 0.74 7.76
CA ILE A 56 -4.37 -0.61 8.10
C ILE A 56 -2.93 -0.57 8.61
N ASN A 57 -2.62 -1.49 9.53
CA ASN A 57 -1.27 -1.69 10.05
C ASN A 57 -0.56 -2.89 9.40
N ASP A 58 -1.30 -3.77 8.73
CA ASP A 58 -0.73 -4.91 8.01
C ASP A 58 0.07 -4.40 6.80
N HIS A 59 1.34 -4.77 6.75
CA HIS A 59 2.24 -4.33 5.69
C HIS A 59 1.81 -4.98 4.35
N PRO A 60 1.66 -4.21 3.26
CA PRO A 60 1.09 -4.73 2.02
C PRO A 60 1.96 -5.77 1.30
N ILE A 61 3.20 -5.98 1.75
CA ILE A 61 4.12 -7.01 1.22
C ILE A 61 4.75 -7.88 2.32
N ASN A 62 4.79 -7.44 3.58
CA ASN A 62 5.45 -8.20 4.66
C ASN A 62 4.42 -8.89 5.55
N GLU A 63 4.82 -10.02 6.14
CA GLU A 63 4.04 -10.74 7.16
C GLU A 63 4.28 -10.07 8.51
#